data_AF-A0A4Y7RBT2-F1
#
_entry.id   AF-A0A4Y7RBT2-F1
#
_cell.length_a   1.000
_cell.length_b   1.000
_cell.length_c   1.000
_cell.angle_alpha   90.00
_cell.angle_beta   90.00
_cell.angle_gamma   90.00
#
_symmetry.space_group_name_H-M   'P 1'
#
loop_
_entity.id
_entity.type
_entity.pdbx_description
1 polymer ?
#
loop_
_entity_poly.entity_id
_entity_poly.type
_entity_poly.pdbx_seq_one_letter_code
_entity_poly.pdbx_strand_id
1 'polypeptide(L)' 'MKATDEFSEYYNELLDGTYDCVDRIVINGYYPMLHTGGGFRSWWRLLTGSDEQLDDTHLMRIAGRFSRRLRHWAEHN' A
#
# COMPACT_ATOMS: atom_id res chain seq x y z
N MET A 1 10.10 -1.64 -28.25
CA MET A 1 10.16 -1.30 -26.82
C MET A 1 8.90 -0.54 -26.48
N LYS A 2 8.16 -0.91 -25.42
CA LYS A 2 7.09 -0.06 -24.89
C LYS A 2 7.72 1.26 -24.42
N ALA A 3 7.02 2.37 -24.60
CA ALA A 3 7.42 3.64 -23.99
C ALA A 3 7.45 3.46 -22.46
N THR A 4 8.51 3.94 -21.81
CA THR A 4 8.61 4.04 -20.36
C THR A 4 7.52 4.95 -19.84
N ASP A 5 6.83 4.57 -18.77
CA ASP A 5 5.84 5.42 -18.12
C ASP A 5 6.50 6.63 -17.42
N GLU A 6 5.72 7.68 -17.15
CA GLU A 6 6.21 8.94 -16.57
C GLU A 6 6.92 8.74 -15.22
N PHE A 7 6.50 7.74 -14.43
CA PHE A 7 7.11 7.45 -13.13
C PHE A 7 8.50 6.83 -13.29
N SER A 8 8.64 5.87 -14.23
CA SER A 8 9.93 5.29 -14.58
C SER A 8 10.89 6.34 -15.16
N GLU A 9 10.39 7.28 -15.98
CA GLU A 9 11.20 8.38 -16.50
C GLU A 9 11.70 9.31 -15.39
N TYR A 10 10.85 9.65 -14.41
CA TYR A 10 11.21 10.53 -13.31
C TYR A 10 12.35 9.97 -12.44
N TYR A 11 12.42 8.65 -12.26
CA TYR A 11 13.45 7.99 -11.44
C TYR A 11 14.59 7.36 -12.22
N ASN A 12 14.74 7.66 -13.52
CA ASN A 12 15.67 6.97 -14.42
C ASN A 12 17.13 6.92 -13.92
N GLU A 13 17.62 7.98 -13.27
CA GLU A 13 18.99 8.02 -12.70
C GLU A 13 19.22 7.02 -11.55
N LEU A 14 18.14 6.51 -10.94
CA LEU A 14 18.19 5.54 -9.84
C LEU A 14 17.89 4.11 -10.28
N LEU A 15 17.47 3.91 -11.54
CA LEU A 15 17.09 2.61 -12.07
C LEU A 15 18.28 2.00 -12.83
N ASP A 16 18.58 0.73 -12.57
CA ASP A 16 19.56 -0.05 -13.33
C ASP A 16 18.84 -1.17 -14.09
N GLY A 17 18.62 -0.93 -15.39
CA GLY A 17 17.95 -1.85 -16.30
C GLY A 17 16.43 -1.70 -16.39
N THR A 18 15.83 -2.44 -17.31
CA THR A 18 14.38 -2.46 -17.56
C THR A 18 13.83 -3.86 -17.31
N TYR A 19 12.80 -3.97 -16.48
CA TYR A 19 12.15 -5.25 -16.17
C TYR A 19 10.78 -5.32 -16.84
N ASP A 20 10.69 -5.99 -18.00
CA ASP A 20 9.46 -6.16 -18.79
C ASP A 20 8.93 -7.58 -18.64
N CYS A 21 8.59 -7.98 -17.41
CA CYS A 21 7.96 -9.26 -17.14
C CYS A 21 6.60 -9.07 -16.47
N VAL A 22 5.68 -9.99 -16.76
CA VAL A 22 4.34 -10.05 -16.15
C VAL A 22 4.43 -10.75 -14.79
N ASP A 23 5.27 -10.27 -13.88
CA ASP A 23 5.29 -10.74 -12.50
C ASP A 23 4.68 -9.72 -11.55
N ARG A 24 4.02 -10.28 -10.53
CA ARG A 24 3.33 -9.57 -9.48
C ARG A 24 4.32 -8.69 -8.69
N ILE A 25 4.25 -7.37 -8.87
CA ILE A 25 4.85 -6.41 -7.94
C ILE A 25 4.14 -6.54 -6.58
N VAL A 26 4.85 -7.01 -5.55
CA VAL A 26 4.36 -6.99 -4.17
C VAL A 26 4.92 -5.76 -3.47
N ILE A 27 4.11 -4.71 -3.39
CA ILE A 27 4.43 -3.53 -2.60
C ILE A 27 4.17 -3.87 -1.12
N ASN A 28 5.23 -4.19 -0.38
CA ASN A 28 5.15 -4.30 1.07
C ASN A 28 5.25 -2.90 1.67
N GLY A 29 4.10 -2.33 2.03
CA GLY A 29 4.03 -1.03 2.72
C GLY A 29 4.68 -1.13 4.09
N TYR A 30 5.85 -0.51 4.26
CA TYR A 30 6.53 -0.41 5.54
C TYR A 30 5.99 0.80 6.31
N TYR A 31 5.36 0.57 7.47
CA TYR A 31 4.91 1.65 8.34
C TYR A 31 5.55 1.50 9.74
N PRO A 32 6.62 2.27 10.05
CA PRO A 32 7.42 2.10 11.26
C PRO A 32 6.60 2.06 12.55
N MET A 33 5.52 2.86 12.60
CA MET A 33 4.62 2.92 13.75
C MET A 33 4.06 1.53 14.10
N LEU A 34 3.69 0.69 13.13
CA LEU A 34 3.09 -0.62 13.39
C LEU A 34 4.08 -1.65 13.96
N HIS A 35 5.38 -1.39 13.85
CA HIS A 35 6.45 -2.28 14.34
C HIS A 35 6.92 -1.97 15.75
N THR A 36 6.33 -0.96 16.40
CA THR A 36 6.62 -0.62 17.80
C THR A 36 5.66 -1.32 18.76
N GLY A 37 6.09 -1.53 20.01
CA GLY A 37 5.21 -2.07 21.05
C GLY A 37 3.96 -1.20 21.23
N GLY A 38 2.77 -1.77 20.98
CA GLY A 38 1.50 -1.03 21.04
C GLY A 38 1.24 -0.09 19.85
N GLY A 39 2.12 -0.06 18.86
CA GLY A 39 2.04 0.84 17.71
C GLY A 39 0.82 0.61 16.84
N PHE A 40 0.46 -0.65 16.59
CA PHE A 40 -0.77 -1.00 15.87
C PHE A 40 -2.03 -0.47 16.58
N ARG A 41 -2.12 -0.60 17.90
CA ARG A 41 -3.26 -0.10 18.69
C ARG A 41 -3.31 1.43 18.69
N SER A 42 -2.15 2.08 18.73
CA SER A 42 -2.06 3.54 18.65
C SER A 42 -2.49 4.04 17.27
N TRP A 43 -2.05 3.38 16.20
CA TRP A 43 -2.52 3.63 14.84
C TRP A 43 -4.03 3.44 14.70
N TRP A 44 -4.58 2.36 15.28
CA TRP A 44 -6.02 2.11 15.26
C TRP A 44 -6.79 3.27 15.90
N ARG A 45 -6.41 3.70 17.11
CA ARG A 45 -7.04 4.83 17.80
C ARG A 45 -6.93 6.14 17.03
N LEU A 46 -5.80 6.38 16.36
CA LEU A 46 -5.65 7.54 15.47
C LEU A 46 -6.65 7.50 14.31
N LEU A 47 -6.95 6.30 13.80
CA LEU A 47 -7.87 6.10 12.68
C LEU A 47 -9.35 6.14 13.08
N THR A 48 -9.70 5.58 14.24
CA THR A 48 -11.10 5.28 14.63
C THR A 48 -11.56 6.02 15.89
N GLY A 49 -10.63 6.60 16.65
CA GLY A 49 -10.90 7.32 17.90
C GLY A 49 -11.02 6.43 19.15
N SER A 50 -11.16 5.11 19.02
CA SER A 50 -11.29 4.20 20.17
C SER A 50 -10.92 2.75 19.81
N ASP A 51 -10.81 1.89 20.81
CA ASP A 51 -10.60 0.44 20.61
C ASP A 51 -11.90 -0.35 20.50
N GLU A 52 -13.07 0.30 20.58
CA GLU A 52 -14.38 -0.37 20.72
C GLU A 52 -14.66 -1.33 19.55
N GLN A 53 -14.15 -1.00 18.36
CA GLN A 53 -14.31 -1.79 17.14
C GLN A 53 -13.01 -2.46 16.69
N LEU A 54 -12.01 -2.59 17.58
CA LEU A 54 -10.76 -3.27 17.28
C LEU A 54 -10.98 -4.79 17.26
N ASP A 55 -11.56 -5.28 16.16
CA ASP A 55 -11.84 -6.69 15.91
C ASP A 55 -11.53 -7.09 14.45
N ASP A 56 -11.45 -8.39 14.21
CA ASP A 56 -11.13 -8.94 12.90
C ASP A 56 -12.13 -8.52 11.81
N THR A 57 -13.41 -8.35 12.17
CA THR A 57 -14.46 -7.99 11.20
C THR A 57 -14.21 -6.59 10.64
N HIS A 58 -13.90 -5.63 11.50
CA HIS A 58 -13.59 -4.28 11.09
C HIS A 58 -12.25 -4.19 10.37
N LEU A 59 -11.24 -4.94 10.80
CA LEU A 59 -9.95 -5.03 10.13
C LEU A 59 -10.07 -5.56 8.71
N MET A 60 -10.77 -6.68 8.50
CA MET A 60 -11.03 -7.25 7.18
C MET A 60 -11.78 -6.27 6.27
N ARG A 61 -12.75 -5.54 6.83
CA ARG A 61 -13.52 -4.53 6.09
C ARG A 61 -12.64 -3.37 5.60
N ILE A 62 -11.73 -2.88 6.43
CA ILE A 62 -10.78 -1.80 6.06
C ILE A 62 -9.82 -2.30 4.98
N ALA A 63 -9.23 -3.48 5.16
CA ALA A 63 -8.34 -4.09 4.17
C ALA A 63 -9.02 -4.26 2.80
N GLY A 64 -10.26 -4.75 2.79
CA GLY A 64 -11.05 -4.89 1.56
C GLY A 64 -11.38 -3.54 0.89
N ARG A 65 -11.73 -2.51 1.66
CA ARG A 65 -11.97 -1.16 1.13
C ARG A 65 -10.71 -0.56 0.52
N PHE A 66 -9.56 -0.70 1.21
CA PHE A 66 -8.28 -0.24 0.72
C PHE A 66 -7.89 -0.93 -0.59
N SER A 67 -7.96 -2.27 -0.63
CA SER A 67 -7.64 -3.06 -1.83
C SER A 67 -8.49 -2.65 -3.04
N ARG A 68 -9.81 -2.45 -2.87
CA ARG A 68 -10.68 -1.99 -3.95
C ARG A 68 -10.31 -0.60 -4.46
N ARG A 69 -10.00 0.34 -3.56
CA ARG A 69 -9.58 1.70 -3.95
C ARG A 69 -8.24 1.70 -4.69
N LEU A 70 -7.28 0.91 -4.20
CA LEU A 70 -5.98 0.76 -4.84
C LEU A 70 -6.12 0.18 -6.24
N ARG A 71 -6.90 -0.90 -6.39
CA ARG A 71 -7.16 -1.52 -7.70
C ARG A 71 -7.84 -0.55 -8.67
N HIS A 72 -8.90 0.12 -8.22
CA HIS A 72 -9.58 1.11 -9.05
C HIS A 72 -8.62 2.21 -9.51
N TRP A 73 -7.74 2.71 -8.63
CA TRP A 73 -6.74 3.71 -9.02
C TRP A 73 -5.78 3.15 -10.08
N ALA A 74 -5.23 1.95 -9.86
CA ALA A 74 -4.29 1.29 -10.79
C ALA A 74 -4.92 0.86 -12.12
N GLU A 75 -6.24 0.76 -12.22
CA GLU A 75 -6.94 0.51 -13.49
C GLU A 75 -7.09 1.80 -14.33
N HIS A 76 -7.00 2.97 -13.69
CA HIS A 76 -7.24 4.28 -14.31
C HIS A 76 -5.98 5.14 -14.47
N ASN A 77 -4.82 4.68 -13.97
CA ASN A 77 -3.51 5.33 -14.06
C ASN A 77 -2.51 4.29 -14.52
#